data_AF-A0A661HW98-F1
#
_entry.id   AF-A0A661HW98-F1
#
_cell.length_a   1.000
_cell.length_b   1.000
_cell.length_c   1.000
_cell.angle_alpha   90.00
_cell.angle_beta   90.00
_cell.angle_gamma   90.00
#
_symmetry.space_group_name_H-M   'P 1'
#
loop_
_entity.id
_entity.type
_entity.pdbx_description
1 polymer ?
#
loop_
_entity_poly.entity_id
_entity_poly.type
_entity_poly.pdbx_seq_one_letter_code
_entity_poly.pdbx_strand_id
1 'polypeptide(L)'
;MSFKPFLAYSASAGSGKTFALAVRYISLLFMDESSGSILAATFTNKAAAEMRQRVLSSLSNLDEDEAFLTAICKETGLSREELLSRQPEVLAKFLANTSYIVTLDSFFSSILRSASLELGLEPDFVTKEQGDEKLEMHFLEEVQAEGLLSSLVNLAMNIEDKRFTKIFDLMQNFYKVDPLLPTSKGAHLSVSTQEEKTEELRLRMVKALMDAGAADRAVKQFNTKNTKELFGKKLFEKETLAEHSWFKKVANDKIEGLYIEIKQTLQLW
;
A
#
# COMPACT_ATOMS: atom_id res chain seq x y z
N MET A 1 36.19 -8.26 -27.99
CA MET A 1 35.57 -7.78 -26.74
C MET A 1 35.23 -6.30 -26.89
N SER A 2 33.95 -5.93 -26.76
CA SER A 2 33.47 -4.53 -26.83
C SER A 2 33.10 -3.95 -25.45
N PHE A 3 33.31 -4.72 -24.38
CA PHE A 3 32.89 -4.35 -23.04
C PHE A 3 33.59 -3.08 -22.55
N LYS A 4 32.79 -2.09 -22.16
CA LYS A 4 33.26 -0.81 -21.59
C LYS A 4 33.07 -0.83 -20.07
N PRO A 5 34.07 -0.48 -19.25
CA PRO A 5 33.94 -0.43 -17.78
C PRO A 5 32.84 0.55 -17.33
N PHE A 6 32.88 1.78 -17.84
CA PHE A 6 31.88 2.81 -17.56
C PHE A 6 31.05 3.06 -18.80
N LEU A 7 29.76 2.72 -18.72
CA LEU A 7 28.82 2.88 -19.82
C LEU A 7 27.56 3.60 -19.32
N ALA A 8 27.29 4.78 -19.88
CA ALA A 8 26.02 5.46 -19.71
C ALA A 8 25.17 5.25 -20.98
N TYR A 9 23.95 4.74 -20.80
CA TYR A 9 23.02 4.51 -21.91
C TYR A 9 21.91 5.56 -21.86
N SER A 10 22.00 6.57 -22.72
CA SER A 10 20.90 7.53 -22.91
C SER A 10 19.95 6.98 -23.96
N ALA A 11 18.67 6.91 -23.63
CA ALA A 11 17.72 6.22 -24.47
C ALA A 11 16.29 6.70 -24.20
N SER A 12 15.52 6.94 -25.25
CA SER A 12 14.09 7.29 -25.20
C SER A 12 13.22 6.05 -24.86
N ALA A 13 11.92 6.25 -24.63
CA ALA A 13 10.99 5.12 -24.50
C ALA A 13 11.07 4.20 -25.74
N GLY A 14 11.02 2.88 -25.54
CA GLY A 14 11.05 1.89 -26.62
C GLY A 14 12.43 1.60 -27.25
N SER A 15 13.51 2.27 -26.83
CA SER A 15 14.83 2.13 -27.48
C SER A 15 15.69 0.93 -27.00
N GLY A 16 15.08 -0.10 -26.40
CA GLY A 16 15.79 -1.32 -26.01
C GLY A 16 16.69 -1.24 -24.76
N LYS A 17 16.53 -0.25 -23.87
CA LYS A 17 17.34 -0.15 -22.62
C LYS A 17 17.37 -1.43 -21.80
N THR A 18 16.19 -2.02 -21.62
CA THR A 18 16.02 -3.24 -20.82
C THR A 18 16.64 -4.46 -21.49
N PHE A 19 16.71 -4.48 -22.82
CA PHE A 19 17.47 -5.49 -23.56
C PHE A 19 18.98 -5.30 -23.35
N ALA A 20 19.48 -4.07 -23.53
CA ALA A 20 20.90 -3.76 -23.37
C ALA A 20 21.42 -4.06 -21.94
N LEU A 21 20.63 -3.75 -20.90
CA LEU A 21 20.98 -4.08 -19.52
C LEU A 21 21.03 -5.59 -19.28
N ALA A 22 20.08 -6.35 -19.83
CA ALA A 22 20.07 -7.81 -19.70
C ALA A 22 21.26 -8.45 -20.44
N VAL A 23 21.55 -8.01 -21.67
CA VAL A 23 22.75 -8.44 -22.43
C VAL A 23 24.01 -8.18 -21.63
N ARG A 24 24.14 -6.99 -21.04
CA ARG A 24 25.32 -6.62 -20.25
C ARG A 24 25.46 -7.47 -18.99
N TYR A 25 24.36 -7.71 -18.28
CA TYR A 25 24.35 -8.58 -17.11
C TYR A 25 24.78 -10.01 -17.47
N ILE A 26 24.20 -10.59 -18.52
CA ILE A 26 24.54 -11.95 -18.97
C ILE A 26 25.99 -12.01 -19.46
N SER A 27 26.47 -10.96 -20.13
CA SER A 27 27.85 -10.88 -20.59
C SER A 27 28.85 -10.91 -19.43
N LEU A 28 28.54 -10.27 -18.30
CA LEU A 28 29.35 -10.38 -17.07
C LEU A 28 29.39 -11.81 -16.53
N LEU A 29 28.25 -12.52 -16.54
CA LEU A 29 28.22 -13.93 -16.13
C LEU A 29 29.12 -14.82 -17.01
N PHE A 30 29.15 -14.56 -18.33
CA PHE A 30 30.04 -15.26 -19.26
C PHE A 30 31.52 -14.85 -19.16
N MET A 31 31.81 -13.73 -18.47
CA MET A 31 33.17 -13.30 -18.10
C MET A 31 33.58 -13.85 -16.72
N ASP A 32 32.91 -14.90 -16.24
CA ASP A 32 33.16 -15.58 -14.96
C ASP A 32 32.85 -14.74 -13.70
N GLU A 33 32.05 -13.68 -13.82
CA GLU A 33 31.52 -12.98 -12.66
C GLU A 33 30.38 -13.75 -11.98
N SER A 34 30.39 -13.77 -10.65
CA SER A 34 29.30 -14.36 -9.87
C SER A 34 28.06 -13.49 -9.93
N SER A 35 26.87 -14.08 -9.98
CA SER A 35 25.62 -13.31 -9.87
C SER A 35 25.50 -12.54 -8.54
N GLY A 36 26.24 -12.97 -7.50
CA GLY A 36 26.36 -12.27 -6.23
C GLY A 36 27.32 -11.07 -6.22
N SER A 37 28.21 -10.94 -7.20
CA SER A 37 29.09 -9.76 -7.35
C SER A 37 28.48 -8.68 -8.25
N ILE A 38 27.39 -8.98 -8.96
CA ILE A 38 26.73 -8.07 -9.90
C ILE A 38 25.49 -7.45 -9.26
N LEU A 39 25.54 -6.14 -8.98
CA LEU A 39 24.38 -5.37 -8.54
C LEU A 39 23.59 -4.80 -9.73
N ALA A 40 22.33 -5.18 -9.84
CA ALA A 40 21.37 -4.57 -10.74
C ALA A 40 20.23 -3.95 -9.93
N ALA A 41 20.30 -2.63 -9.72
CA ALA A 41 19.32 -1.89 -8.92
C ALA A 41 18.29 -1.15 -9.80
N THR A 42 17.05 -1.08 -9.34
CA THR A 42 15.95 -0.35 -10.01
C THR A 42 15.02 0.33 -9.00
N PHE A 43 14.06 1.12 -9.48
CA PHE A 43 13.13 1.88 -8.63
C PHE A 43 11.91 1.08 -8.17
N THR A 44 11.54 -0.01 -8.85
CA THR A 44 10.30 -0.74 -8.52
C THR A 44 10.53 -2.23 -8.43
N ASN A 45 9.81 -2.90 -7.53
CA ASN A 45 9.84 -4.36 -7.39
C ASN A 45 9.45 -5.05 -8.70
N LYS A 46 8.49 -4.48 -9.43
CA LYS A 46 8.06 -4.97 -10.74
C LYS A 46 9.21 -4.95 -11.75
N ALA A 47 9.94 -3.85 -11.86
CA ALA A 47 11.07 -3.76 -12.77
C ALA A 47 12.21 -4.72 -12.38
N ALA A 48 12.43 -4.96 -11.09
CA ALA A 48 13.44 -5.90 -10.61
C ALA A 48 13.06 -7.34 -11.00
N ALA A 49 11.79 -7.71 -10.77
CA ALA A 49 11.24 -9.00 -11.15
C ALA A 49 11.29 -9.21 -12.68
N GLU A 50 10.88 -8.21 -13.47
CA GLU A 50 10.96 -8.26 -14.93
C GLU A 50 12.41 -8.42 -15.43
N MET A 51 13.37 -7.71 -14.81
CA MET A 51 14.78 -7.84 -15.15
C MET A 51 15.32 -9.23 -14.82
N ARG A 52 14.99 -9.78 -13.64
CA ARG A 52 15.37 -11.12 -13.23
C ARG A 52 14.79 -12.19 -14.17
N GLN A 53 13.50 -12.08 -14.48
CA GLN A 53 12.83 -12.99 -15.39
C GLN A 53 13.48 -12.97 -16.77
N ARG A 54 13.81 -11.78 -17.29
CA ARG A 54 14.47 -11.63 -18.59
C ARG A 54 15.86 -12.24 -18.62
N VAL A 55 16.69 -11.99 -17.60
CA VAL A 55 18.02 -12.60 -17.50
C VAL A 55 17.91 -14.12 -17.49
N LEU A 56 16.99 -14.66 -16.68
CA LEU A 56 16.77 -16.10 -16.60
C LEU A 56 16.28 -16.68 -17.93
N SER A 57 15.24 -16.10 -18.54
CA SER A 57 14.68 -16.62 -19.80
C SER A 57 15.70 -16.60 -20.94
N SER A 58 16.44 -15.49 -21.09
CA SER A 58 17.44 -15.36 -22.15
C SER A 58 18.68 -16.21 -21.90
N LEU A 59 19.04 -16.48 -20.64
CA LEU A 59 20.13 -17.40 -20.32
C LEU A 59 19.72 -18.88 -20.50
N SER A 60 18.48 -19.24 -20.19
CA SER A 60 17.96 -20.61 -20.36
C SER A 60 17.76 -20.99 -21.82
N ASN A 61 17.26 -20.06 -22.64
CA ASN A 61 16.92 -20.31 -24.06
C ASN A 61 17.89 -19.54 -24.98
N LEU A 62 19.16 -19.48 -24.61
CA LEU A 62 20.14 -18.65 -25.31
C LEU A 62 20.31 -19.08 -26.78
N ASP A 63 20.20 -20.37 -27.07
CA ASP A 63 20.25 -20.96 -28.41
C ASP A 63 19.10 -20.52 -29.32
N GLU A 64 17.93 -20.22 -28.75
CA GLU A 64 16.75 -19.73 -29.46
C GLU A 64 16.73 -18.20 -29.64
N ASP A 65 17.55 -17.46 -28.89
CA ASP A 65 17.58 -16.00 -28.86
C ASP A 65 18.81 -15.43 -29.60
N GLU A 66 18.75 -15.45 -30.93
CA GLU A 66 19.83 -14.97 -31.82
C GLU A 66 20.24 -13.52 -31.55
N ALA A 67 19.30 -12.66 -31.14
CA ALA A 67 19.57 -11.27 -30.83
C ALA A 67 20.44 -11.14 -29.59
N PHE A 68 20.12 -11.89 -28.52
CA PHE A 68 20.96 -11.94 -27.32
C PHE A 68 22.32 -12.57 -27.59
N LEU A 69 22.36 -13.72 -28.28
CA LEU A 69 23.61 -14.39 -28.65
C LEU A 69 24.57 -13.44 -29.37
N THR A 70 24.09 -12.80 -30.43
CA THR A 70 24.89 -11.87 -31.23
C THR A 70 25.41 -10.70 -30.39
N ALA A 71 24.57 -10.16 -29.52
CA ALA A 71 24.94 -9.03 -28.66
C ALA A 71 25.96 -9.44 -27.58
N ILE A 72 25.80 -10.61 -26.96
CA ILE A 72 26.72 -11.13 -25.95
C ILE A 72 28.06 -11.46 -26.60
N CYS A 73 28.09 -12.13 -27.76
CA CYS A 73 29.32 -12.40 -28.53
C CYS A 73 30.11 -11.10 -28.77
N LYS A 74 29.41 -10.02 -29.11
CA LYS A 74 30.05 -8.72 -29.34
C LYS A 74 30.67 -8.14 -28.06
N GLU A 75 29.95 -8.20 -26.94
CA GLU A 75 30.43 -7.70 -25.64
C GLU A 75 31.60 -8.52 -25.10
N THR A 76 31.46 -9.85 -25.02
CA THR A 76 32.45 -10.78 -24.47
C THR A 76 33.61 -11.05 -25.41
N GLY A 77 33.39 -11.03 -26.72
CA GLY A 77 34.35 -11.50 -27.73
C GLY A 77 34.41 -13.03 -27.87
N LEU A 78 33.54 -13.77 -27.18
CA LEU A 78 33.42 -15.22 -27.31
C LEU A 78 32.66 -15.57 -28.60
N SER A 79 32.99 -16.74 -29.18
CA SER A 79 32.23 -17.30 -30.30
C SER A 79 30.86 -17.82 -29.84
N ARG A 80 29.96 -18.05 -30.79
CA ARG A 80 28.64 -18.63 -30.50
C ARG A 80 28.78 -20.01 -29.86
N GLU A 81 29.68 -20.83 -30.39
CA GLU A 81 29.96 -22.19 -29.91
C GLU A 81 30.53 -22.17 -28.49
N GLU A 82 31.39 -21.19 -28.17
CA GLU A 82 31.91 -20.98 -26.81
C GLU A 82 30.81 -20.57 -25.83
N LEU A 83 29.91 -19.65 -26.22
CA LEU A 83 28.79 -19.26 -25.36
C LEU A 83 27.85 -20.45 -25.08
N LEU A 84 27.45 -21.17 -26.13
CA LEU A 84 26.51 -22.30 -25.99
C LEU A 84 27.12 -23.47 -25.21
N SER A 85 28.43 -23.74 -25.36
CA SER A 85 29.11 -24.77 -24.57
C SER A 85 29.24 -24.40 -23.09
N ARG A 86 29.41 -23.11 -22.76
CA ARG A 86 29.49 -22.61 -21.38
C ARG A 86 28.12 -22.36 -20.74
N GLN A 87 27.07 -22.17 -21.53
CA GLN A 87 25.72 -21.81 -21.08
C GLN A 87 25.20 -22.71 -19.94
N PRO A 88 25.30 -24.06 -19.99
CA PRO A 88 24.78 -24.90 -18.92
C PRO A 88 25.45 -24.63 -17.56
N GLU A 89 26.77 -24.41 -17.56
CA GLU A 89 27.53 -24.11 -16.35
C GLU A 89 27.18 -22.72 -15.81
N VAL A 90 27.11 -21.71 -16.70
CA VAL A 90 26.76 -20.33 -16.33
C VAL A 90 25.34 -20.27 -15.76
N LEU A 91 24.39 -20.98 -16.37
CA LEU A 91 23.01 -21.08 -15.88
C LEU A 91 22.96 -21.77 -14.51
N ALA A 92 23.67 -22.88 -14.32
CA ALA A 92 23.73 -23.57 -13.03
C ALA A 92 24.29 -22.67 -11.93
N LYS A 93 25.38 -21.94 -12.21
CA LYS A 93 25.96 -20.95 -11.28
C LYS A 93 24.98 -19.82 -10.96
N PHE A 94 24.25 -19.32 -11.96
CA PHE A 94 23.26 -18.26 -11.76
C PHE A 94 22.10 -18.71 -10.87
N LEU A 95 21.61 -19.95 -11.04
CA LEU A 95 20.52 -20.51 -10.24
C LEU A 95 20.93 -20.87 -8.80
N ALA A 96 22.18 -21.30 -8.60
CA ALA A 96 22.69 -21.67 -7.29
C ALA A 96 23.02 -20.46 -6.39
N ASN A 97 23.34 -19.31 -6.99
CA ASN A 97 23.77 -18.12 -6.27
C ASN A 97 22.64 -17.09 -6.13
N THR A 98 22.68 -16.32 -5.04
CA THR A 98 21.76 -15.19 -4.83
C THR A 98 22.11 -14.08 -5.82
N SER A 99 21.16 -13.68 -6.67
CA SER A 99 21.34 -12.56 -7.60
C SER A 99 20.87 -11.24 -6.97
N TYR A 100 21.71 -10.21 -7.01
CA TYR A 100 21.38 -8.85 -6.54
C TYR A 100 20.66 -8.04 -7.62
N ILE A 101 19.56 -8.59 -8.13
CA ILE A 101 18.60 -7.87 -8.99
C ILE A 101 17.47 -7.39 -8.08
N VAL A 102 17.59 -6.17 -7.57
CA VAL A 102 16.79 -5.65 -6.44
C VAL A 102 16.36 -4.21 -6.66
N THR A 103 15.48 -3.69 -5.80
CA THR A 103 15.24 -2.25 -5.75
C THR A 103 16.35 -1.49 -5.03
N LEU A 104 16.46 -0.19 -5.29
CA LEU A 104 17.34 0.70 -4.53
C LEU A 104 17.06 0.61 -3.02
N ASP A 105 15.79 0.63 -2.61
CA ASP A 105 15.41 0.54 -1.19
C ASP A 105 15.84 -0.78 -0.56
N SER A 106 15.67 -1.89 -1.29
CA SER A 106 16.10 -3.22 -0.82
C SER A 106 17.61 -3.29 -0.67
N PHE A 107 18.35 -2.68 -1.61
CA PHE A 107 19.81 -2.62 -1.57
C PHE A 107 20.30 -1.78 -0.38
N PHE A 108 19.78 -0.56 -0.20
CA PHE A 108 20.13 0.27 0.96
C PHE A 108 19.73 -0.37 2.28
N SER A 109 18.57 -1.03 2.34
CA SER A 109 18.14 -1.79 3.52
C SER A 109 19.11 -2.93 3.85
N SER A 110 19.66 -3.60 2.84
CA SER A 110 20.70 -4.62 3.03
C SER A 110 21.97 -4.03 3.64
N ILE A 111 22.41 -2.86 3.17
CA ILE A 111 23.56 -2.14 3.72
C ILE A 111 23.29 -1.75 5.17
N LEU A 112 22.13 -1.16 5.46
CA LEU A 112 21.74 -0.77 6.82
C LEU A 112 21.71 -1.97 7.77
N ARG A 113 21.20 -3.13 7.32
CA ARG A 113 21.24 -4.36 8.11
C ARG A 113 22.67 -4.82 8.39
N SER A 114 23.56 -4.76 7.40
CA SER A 114 24.97 -5.15 7.60
C SER A 114 25.72 -4.25 8.58
N ALA A 115 25.34 -2.98 8.69
CA ALA A 115 25.93 -2.00 9.60
C ALA A 115 25.05 -1.69 10.83
N SER A 116 23.99 -2.49 11.06
CA SER A 116 22.94 -2.18 12.05
C SER A 116 23.50 -1.93 13.45
N LEU A 117 24.43 -2.78 13.89
CA LEU A 117 25.09 -2.66 15.20
C LEU A 117 25.87 -1.35 15.35
N GLU A 118 26.60 -0.93 14.32
CA GLU A 118 27.39 0.32 14.34
C GLU A 118 26.49 1.55 14.33
N LEU A 119 25.32 1.44 13.70
CA LEU A 119 24.32 2.50 13.60
C LEU A 119 23.37 2.55 14.82
N GLY A 120 23.48 1.61 15.76
CA GLY A 120 22.54 1.49 16.88
C GLY A 120 21.13 1.10 16.45
N LEU A 121 21.00 0.41 15.31
CA LEU A 121 19.74 -0.13 14.81
C LEU A 121 19.60 -1.60 15.21
N GLU A 122 18.37 -2.02 15.49
CA GLU A 122 18.06 -3.44 15.66
C GLU A 122 18.24 -4.18 14.31
N PRO A 123 18.94 -5.33 14.25
CA PRO A 123 19.18 -6.05 12.99
C PRO A 123 17.92 -6.48 12.25
N ASP A 124 16.81 -6.65 12.97
CA ASP A 124 15.49 -7.07 12.48
C ASP A 124 14.53 -5.88 12.27
N PHE A 125 15.05 -4.65 12.15
CA PHE A 125 14.23 -3.48 11.86
C PHE A 125 13.34 -3.69 10.61
N VAL A 126 12.10 -3.21 10.72
CA VAL A 126 11.10 -3.27 9.65
C VAL A 126 10.90 -1.88 9.07
N THR A 127 10.92 -1.78 7.75
CA THR A 127 10.56 -0.57 7.02
C THR A 127 9.03 -0.46 6.97
N LYS A 128 8.45 0.60 7.53
CA LYS A 128 7.00 0.87 7.41
C LYS A 128 6.72 1.76 6.20
N GLU A 129 5.63 1.48 5.47
CA GLU A 129 5.11 2.39 4.45
C GLU A 129 4.44 3.59 5.13
N GLN A 130 4.64 4.78 4.58
CA GLN A 130 4.06 6.01 5.14
C GLN A 130 2.56 6.04 4.83
N GLY A 131 1.71 5.82 5.84
CA GLY A 131 0.25 5.89 5.69
C GLY A 131 -0.55 4.85 6.48
N ASP A 132 0.09 3.77 6.95
CA ASP A 132 -0.62 2.71 7.68
C ASP A 132 -1.02 3.08 9.11
N GLU A 133 -0.49 4.16 9.68
CA GLU A 133 -0.82 4.61 11.04
C GLU A 133 -2.33 4.85 11.23
N LYS A 134 -3.02 5.38 10.20
CA LYS A 134 -4.46 5.62 10.26
C LYS A 134 -5.27 4.33 10.20
N LEU A 135 -4.83 3.37 9.39
CA LEU A 135 -5.47 2.05 9.27
C LEU A 135 -5.25 1.21 10.53
N GLU A 136 -4.03 1.22 11.08
CA GLU A 136 -3.69 0.61 12.36
C GLU A 136 -4.56 1.20 13.49
N MET A 137 -4.72 2.53 13.53
CA MET A 137 -5.55 3.19 14.54
C MET A 137 -7.04 2.84 14.41
N HIS A 138 -7.61 2.88 13.21
CA HIS A 138 -9.00 2.46 12.98
C HIS A 138 -9.24 0.98 13.34
N PHE A 139 -8.31 0.10 12.99
CA PHE A 139 -8.41 -1.31 13.38
C PHE A 139 -8.44 -1.48 14.90
N LEU A 140 -7.59 -0.76 15.64
CA LEU A 140 -7.58 -0.81 17.10
C LEU A 140 -8.87 -0.26 17.71
N GLU A 141 -9.42 0.82 17.15
CA GLU A 141 -10.71 1.40 17.56
C GLU A 141 -11.86 0.40 17.40
N GLU A 142 -11.94 -0.27 16.25
CA GLU A 142 -12.96 -1.30 15.96
C GLU A 142 -12.81 -2.54 16.87
N VAL A 143 -11.58 -3.05 17.03
CA VAL A 143 -11.29 -4.16 17.93
C VAL A 143 -11.67 -3.83 19.38
N GLN A 144 -11.46 -2.58 19.79
CA GLN A 144 -11.87 -2.11 21.11
C GLN A 144 -13.40 -1.97 21.22
N ALA A 145 -14.07 -1.44 20.19
CA ALA A 145 -15.52 -1.29 20.15
C ALA A 145 -16.25 -2.65 20.25
N GLU A 146 -15.71 -3.69 19.62
CA GLU A 146 -16.21 -5.06 19.67
C GLU A 146 -15.77 -5.84 20.92
N GLY A 147 -15.01 -5.22 21.83
CA GLY A 147 -14.53 -5.85 23.07
C GLY A 147 -13.49 -6.96 22.85
N LEU A 148 -12.85 -7.00 21.68
CA LEU A 148 -11.90 -8.03 21.27
C LEU A 148 -10.44 -7.68 21.61
N LEU A 149 -10.18 -6.52 22.22
CA LEU A 149 -8.83 -6.06 22.52
C LEU A 149 -8.02 -7.06 23.36
N SER A 150 -8.65 -7.66 24.39
CA SER A 150 -8.00 -8.69 25.21
C SER A 150 -7.65 -9.95 24.42
N SER A 151 -8.47 -10.31 23.44
CA SER A 151 -8.21 -11.44 22.55
C SER A 151 -7.07 -11.13 21.59
N LEU A 152 -6.99 -9.91 21.07
CA LEU A 152 -5.87 -9.45 20.24
C LEU A 152 -4.56 -9.43 21.04
N VAL A 153 -4.58 -8.94 22.28
CA VAL A 153 -3.41 -8.94 23.18
C VAL A 153 -2.98 -10.37 23.50
N ASN A 154 -3.94 -11.25 23.85
CA ASN A 154 -3.63 -12.66 24.08
C ASN A 154 -3.08 -13.34 22.84
N LEU A 155 -3.63 -13.06 21.66
CA LEU A 155 -3.11 -13.56 20.39
C LEU A 155 -1.67 -13.05 20.16
N ALA A 156 -1.42 -11.76 20.39
CA ALA A 156 -0.10 -11.15 20.27
C ALA A 156 0.93 -11.79 21.21
N MET A 157 0.52 -12.10 22.44
CA MET A 157 1.37 -12.74 23.45
C MET A 157 1.60 -14.23 23.17
N ASN A 158 0.61 -14.93 22.59
CA ASN A 158 0.68 -16.36 22.30
C ASN A 158 1.31 -16.70 20.95
N ILE A 159 1.38 -15.73 20.03
CA ILE A 159 2.23 -15.87 18.85
C ILE A 159 3.67 -15.68 19.34
N GLU A 160 4.30 -16.76 19.77
CA GLU A 160 5.71 -16.83 20.19
C GLU A 160 6.72 -16.43 19.09
N ASP A 161 6.23 -16.06 17.90
CA ASP A 161 7.06 -15.63 16.79
C ASP A 161 7.00 -14.11 16.65
N LYS A 162 8.18 -13.47 16.63
CA LYS A 162 8.47 -12.03 16.73
C LYS A 162 7.95 -11.19 15.54
N ARG A 163 6.74 -11.45 15.09
CA ARG A 163 6.17 -11.00 13.82
C ARG A 163 4.76 -10.48 14.02
N PHE A 164 4.49 -9.83 15.17
CA PHE A 164 3.24 -9.10 15.40
C PHE A 164 2.97 -8.11 14.25
N THR A 165 4.00 -7.44 13.73
CA THR A 165 3.92 -6.59 12.53
C THR A 165 3.47 -7.33 11.27
N LYS A 166 3.78 -8.63 11.15
CA LYS A 166 3.34 -9.45 10.03
C LYS A 166 1.91 -9.97 10.17
N ILE A 167 1.22 -9.79 11.30
CA ILE A 167 -0.22 -10.11 11.37
C ILE A 167 -0.98 -9.20 10.42
N PHE A 168 -0.61 -7.92 10.37
CA PHE A 168 -1.20 -6.93 9.47
C PHE A 168 -0.81 -7.24 8.02
N ASP A 169 0.45 -7.57 7.74
CA ASP A 169 0.87 -8.04 6.41
C ASP A 169 0.11 -9.30 5.99
N LEU A 170 -0.09 -10.26 6.90
CA LEU A 170 -0.82 -11.50 6.66
C LEU A 170 -2.31 -11.21 6.38
N MET A 171 -2.94 -10.34 7.18
CA MET A 171 -4.32 -9.90 6.96
C MET A 171 -4.45 -9.16 5.62
N GLN A 172 -3.55 -8.22 5.31
CA GLN A 172 -3.52 -7.52 4.03
C GLN A 172 -3.29 -8.49 2.86
N ASN A 173 -2.43 -9.50 3.03
CA ASN A 173 -2.21 -10.53 2.03
C ASN A 173 -3.43 -11.44 1.86
N PHE A 174 -4.15 -11.79 2.93
CA PHE A 174 -5.44 -12.49 2.83
C PHE A 174 -6.47 -11.68 2.03
N TYR A 175 -6.54 -10.36 2.26
CA TYR A 175 -7.37 -9.46 1.45
C TYR A 175 -6.96 -9.41 -0.03
N LYS A 176 -5.67 -9.55 -0.34
CA LYS A 176 -5.15 -9.54 -1.72
C LYS A 176 -5.33 -10.87 -2.45
N VAL A 177 -5.40 -12.00 -1.73
CA VAL A 177 -5.25 -13.34 -2.31
C VAL A 177 -6.57 -14.12 -2.47
N ASP A 178 -7.64 -13.80 -1.74
CA ASP A 178 -8.84 -14.65 -1.74
C ASP A 178 -10.05 -14.10 -2.57
N PRO A 179 -10.45 -14.78 -3.67
CA PRO A 179 -11.67 -14.49 -4.44
C PRO A 179 -12.98 -14.94 -3.76
N LEU A 180 -12.96 -15.52 -2.56
CA LEU A 180 -14.16 -15.96 -1.81
C LEU A 180 -14.79 -14.88 -0.93
N LEU A 181 -14.14 -13.74 -0.75
CA LEU A 181 -14.79 -12.60 -0.12
C LEU A 181 -15.68 -11.91 -1.16
N PRO A 182 -16.97 -11.66 -0.86
CA PRO A 182 -17.83 -10.93 -1.78
C PRO A 182 -17.14 -9.61 -2.10
N THR A 183 -17.07 -9.27 -3.39
CA THR A 183 -16.69 -7.93 -3.83
C THR A 183 -17.74 -6.98 -3.28
N SER A 184 -17.51 -6.47 -2.07
CA SER A 184 -18.23 -5.31 -1.64
C SER A 184 -17.78 -4.21 -2.59
N LYS A 185 -18.70 -3.72 -3.42
CA LYS A 185 -18.63 -2.33 -3.86
C LYS A 185 -18.84 -1.51 -2.59
N GLY A 186 -17.83 -1.47 -1.73
CA GLY A 186 -17.81 -0.56 -0.61
C GLY A 186 -17.84 0.83 -1.20
N ALA A 187 -18.99 1.48 -1.16
CA ALA A 187 -18.95 2.93 -1.02
C ALA A 187 -18.03 3.16 0.17
N HIS A 188 -16.91 3.83 -0.04
CA HIS A 188 -15.95 4.19 0.99
C HIS A 188 -16.65 5.20 1.93
N LEU A 189 -17.59 4.72 2.75
CA LEU A 189 -18.19 5.47 3.84
C LEU A 189 -17.17 5.43 4.96
N SER A 190 -16.23 6.37 4.91
CA SER A 190 -15.44 6.70 6.08
C SER A 190 -16.40 7.25 7.13
N VAL A 191 -16.60 6.51 8.22
CA VAL A 191 -17.42 6.92 9.36
C VAL A 191 -16.95 8.30 9.85
N SER A 192 -15.64 8.57 9.88
CA SER A 192 -15.12 9.88 10.27
C SER A 192 -15.53 11.01 9.31
N THR A 193 -15.51 10.77 7.99
CA THR A 193 -16.00 11.76 7.01
C THR A 193 -17.49 12.01 7.15
N GLN A 194 -18.26 10.99 7.54
CA GLN A 194 -19.68 11.12 7.79
C GLN A 194 -19.95 11.90 9.08
N GLU A 195 -19.20 11.62 10.14
CA GLU A 195 -19.26 12.35 11.41
C GLU A 195 -18.90 13.83 11.24
N GLU A 196 -17.85 14.15 10.47
CA GLU A 196 -17.46 15.53 10.16
C GLU A 196 -18.58 16.29 9.44
N LYS A 197 -19.21 15.67 8.44
CA LYS A 197 -20.34 16.26 7.71
C LYS A 197 -21.55 16.46 8.60
N THR A 198 -21.91 15.46 9.41
CA THR A 198 -23.03 15.56 10.35
C THR A 198 -22.77 16.65 11.40
N GLU A 199 -21.54 16.78 11.88
CA GLU A 199 -21.14 17.82 12.83
C GLU A 199 -21.23 19.22 12.23
N GLU A 200 -20.76 19.40 10.99
CA GLU A 200 -20.89 20.67 10.27
C GLU A 200 -22.37 21.09 10.13
N LEU A 201 -23.22 20.15 9.72
CA LEU A 201 -24.66 20.39 9.59
C LEU A 201 -25.33 20.67 10.94
N ARG A 202 -24.94 19.95 12.00
CA ARG A 202 -25.44 20.18 13.37
C ARG A 202 -25.11 21.59 13.85
N LEU A 203 -23.88 22.07 13.65
CA LEU A 203 -23.48 23.43 14.02
C LEU A 203 -24.25 24.49 13.21
N ARG A 204 -24.45 24.27 11.91
CA ARG A 204 -25.29 25.14 11.06
C ARG A 204 -26.74 25.18 11.55
N MET A 205 -27.30 24.04 11.95
CA MET A 205 -28.64 23.93 12.53
C MET A 205 -28.76 24.69 13.85
N VAL A 206 -27.81 24.51 14.77
CA VAL A 206 -27.79 25.23 16.05
C VAL A 206 -27.80 26.74 15.82
N LYS A 207 -26.95 27.23 14.90
CA LYS A 207 -26.91 28.65 14.52
C LYS A 207 -28.23 29.12 13.92
N ALA A 208 -28.80 28.36 12.98
CA ALA A 208 -30.07 28.72 12.34
C ALA A 208 -31.23 28.79 13.35
N LEU A 209 -31.27 27.88 14.33
CA LEU A 209 -32.26 27.90 15.40
C LEU A 209 -32.09 29.12 16.33
N MET A 210 -30.86 29.47 16.68
CA MET A 210 -30.59 30.68 17.48
C MET A 210 -31.01 31.96 16.73
N ASP A 211 -30.65 32.08 15.45
CA ASP A 211 -30.99 33.23 14.59
C ASP A 211 -32.52 33.35 14.42
N ALA A 212 -33.25 32.23 14.40
CA ALA A 212 -34.71 32.18 14.33
C ALA A 212 -35.40 32.41 15.69
N GLY A 213 -34.65 32.67 16.77
CA GLY A 213 -35.21 32.91 18.11
C GLY A 213 -35.80 31.66 18.77
N ALA A 214 -35.28 30.47 18.46
CA ALA A 214 -35.74 29.24 19.07
C ALA A 214 -35.51 29.22 20.59
N ALA A 215 -36.43 28.60 21.32
CA ALA A 215 -36.29 28.43 22.76
C ALA A 215 -35.05 27.57 23.09
N ASP A 216 -34.39 27.87 24.20
CA ASP A 216 -33.17 27.15 24.66
C ASP A 216 -33.35 25.61 24.69
N ARG A 217 -34.54 25.14 25.08
CA ARG A 217 -34.90 23.71 25.05
C ARG A 217 -34.84 23.06 23.66
N ALA A 218 -35.11 23.84 22.61
CA ALA A 218 -35.10 23.39 21.21
C ALA A 218 -33.67 23.35 20.67
N VAL A 219 -32.88 24.40 20.97
CA VAL A 219 -31.44 24.46 20.63
C VAL A 219 -30.67 23.31 21.30
N LYS A 220 -30.98 23.00 22.57
CA LYS A 220 -30.39 21.88 23.32
C LYS A 220 -30.62 20.50 22.71
N GLN A 221 -31.61 20.32 21.84
CA GLN A 221 -31.79 19.03 21.15
C GLN A 221 -30.66 18.73 20.17
N PHE A 222 -30.06 19.77 19.59
CA PHE A 222 -28.95 19.66 18.65
C PHE A 222 -27.59 19.92 19.29
N ASN A 223 -27.53 20.33 20.57
CA ASN A 223 -26.28 20.59 21.27
C ASN A 223 -25.72 19.34 21.96
N THR A 224 -25.39 18.32 21.17
CA THR A 224 -24.82 17.04 21.61
C THR A 224 -23.30 17.06 21.53
N LYS A 225 -22.63 16.18 22.29
CA LYS A 225 -21.15 16.12 22.31
C LYS A 225 -20.55 15.46 21.08
N ASN A 226 -21.30 14.57 20.43
CA ASN A 226 -20.87 13.83 19.24
C ASN A 226 -22.09 13.37 18.42
N THR A 227 -21.80 12.81 17.24
CA THR A 227 -22.79 12.26 16.29
C THR A 227 -23.61 11.13 16.90
N LYS A 228 -23.00 10.26 17.72
CA LYS A 228 -23.68 9.15 18.42
C LYS A 228 -24.78 9.64 19.38
N GLU A 229 -24.51 10.68 20.16
CA GLU A 229 -25.50 11.30 21.04
C GLU A 229 -26.63 11.99 20.26
N LEU A 230 -26.33 12.53 19.07
CA LEU A 230 -27.33 13.13 18.17
C LEU A 230 -28.24 12.05 17.57
N PHE A 231 -27.65 10.96 17.08
CA PHE A 231 -28.37 9.82 16.52
C PHE A 231 -29.37 9.21 17.50
N GLY A 232 -29.00 9.12 18.79
CA GLY A 232 -29.87 8.60 19.85
C GLY A 232 -31.09 9.48 20.20
N LYS A 233 -31.26 10.65 19.58
CA LYS A 233 -32.41 11.53 19.83
C LYS A 233 -33.62 11.06 19.05
N LYS A 234 -34.77 10.96 19.73
CA LYS A 234 -36.10 10.73 19.11
C LYS A 234 -36.57 11.85 18.17
N LEU A 235 -35.75 12.89 17.99
CA LEU A 235 -36.07 14.01 17.12
C LEU A 235 -36.25 13.55 15.68
N PHE A 236 -35.41 12.62 15.21
CA PHE A 236 -35.34 12.15 13.83
C PHE A 236 -36.37 11.07 13.45
N GLU A 237 -37.24 10.66 14.40
CA GLU A 237 -38.37 9.77 14.13
C GLU A 237 -39.49 10.44 13.30
N LYS A 238 -39.45 11.77 13.16
CA LYS A 238 -40.43 12.58 12.40
C LYS A 238 -39.90 12.93 11.01
N GLU A 239 -40.81 13.16 10.06
CA GLU A 239 -40.42 13.52 8.68
C GLU A 239 -39.99 14.98 8.58
N THR A 240 -40.62 15.85 9.38
CA THR A 240 -40.28 17.28 9.44
C THR A 240 -40.01 17.71 10.88
N LEU A 241 -39.22 18.77 11.05
CA LEU A 241 -38.94 19.34 12.35
C LEU A 241 -40.20 19.99 12.94
N ALA A 242 -41.05 20.59 12.11
CA ALA A 242 -42.32 21.22 12.47
C ALA A 242 -43.35 20.27 13.11
N GLU A 243 -43.24 18.95 12.93
CA GLU A 243 -44.09 17.97 13.60
C GLU A 243 -43.92 18.00 15.13
N HIS A 244 -42.75 18.42 15.60
CA HIS A 244 -42.50 18.68 17.00
C HIS A 244 -43.12 20.03 17.39
N SER A 245 -44.08 20.02 18.32
CA SER A 245 -44.87 21.19 18.74
C SER A 245 -44.05 22.43 19.19
N TRP A 246 -42.77 22.22 19.48
CA TRP A 246 -41.81 23.15 20.04
C TRP A 246 -40.89 23.77 18.98
N PHE A 247 -40.96 23.27 17.73
CA PHE A 247 -40.27 23.81 16.56
C PHE A 247 -41.21 24.50 15.56
N LYS A 248 -42.54 24.33 15.68
CA LYS A 248 -43.55 24.94 14.79
C LYS A 248 -43.39 26.44 14.52
N LYS A 249 -42.90 27.21 15.49
CA LYS A 249 -42.74 28.67 15.36
C LYS A 249 -41.44 29.10 14.68
N VAL A 250 -40.48 28.18 14.57
CA VAL A 250 -39.14 28.45 14.03
C VAL A 250 -38.85 27.64 12.76
N ALA A 251 -39.68 26.67 12.43
CA ALA A 251 -39.59 25.90 11.19
C ALA A 251 -39.77 26.83 9.96
N ASN A 252 -38.74 26.88 9.14
CA ASN A 252 -38.71 27.55 7.84
C ASN A 252 -37.94 26.66 6.85
N ASP A 253 -38.00 26.98 5.56
CA ASP A 253 -37.41 26.15 4.50
C ASP A 253 -35.91 25.84 4.73
N LYS A 254 -35.16 26.79 5.30
CA LYS A 254 -33.74 26.61 5.61
C LYS A 254 -33.53 25.64 6.77
N ILE A 255 -34.32 25.74 7.83
CA ILE A 255 -34.22 24.88 9.00
C ILE A 255 -34.73 23.47 8.68
N GLU A 256 -35.82 23.34 7.94
CA GLU A 256 -36.33 22.04 7.49
C GLU A 256 -35.35 21.36 6.51
N GLY A 257 -34.72 22.12 5.61
CA GLY A 257 -33.67 21.62 4.73
C GLY A 257 -32.48 21.04 5.52
N LEU A 258 -31.97 21.79 6.50
CA LEU A 258 -30.90 21.31 7.39
C LEU A 258 -31.33 20.07 8.19
N TYR A 259 -32.58 20.01 8.64
CA TYR A 259 -33.09 18.85 9.39
C TYR A 259 -33.09 17.58 8.52
N ILE A 260 -33.54 17.70 7.27
CA ILE A 260 -33.54 16.59 6.31
C ILE A 260 -32.10 16.15 5.97
N GLU A 261 -31.19 17.09 5.72
CA GLU A 261 -29.78 16.78 5.45
C GLU A 261 -29.12 16.07 6.64
N ILE A 262 -29.36 16.54 7.87
CA ILE A 262 -28.88 15.86 9.08
C ILE A 262 -29.47 14.46 9.17
N LYS A 263 -30.79 14.30 8.97
CA LYS A 263 -31.47 12.99 8.99
C LYS A 263 -30.88 12.02 7.97
N GLN A 264 -30.60 12.49 6.74
CA GLN A 264 -29.96 11.68 5.70
C GLN A 264 -28.53 11.30 6.07
N THR A 265 -27.75 12.23 6.64
CA THR A 265 -26.39 11.90 7.06
C THR A 265 -26.37 10.91 8.21
N LEU A 266 -27.30 11.03 9.16
CA LEU A 266 -27.47 10.09 10.27
C LEU A 266 -27.98 8.71 9.83
N GLN A 267 -28.73 8.61 8.73
CA GLN A 267 -29.14 7.31 8.17
C GLN A 267 -27.98 6.53 7.54
N LEU A 268 -26.91 7.23 7.18
CA LEU A 268 -25.70 6.66 6.58
C LEU A 268 -24.59 6.42 7.62
N TRP A 269 -24.79 6.83 8.87
CA TRP A 269 -23.90 6.63 10.01
C TRP A 269 -24.38 5.41 10.81
#